data_AF-A0A956LAA3-F1
#
_entry.id   AF-A0A956LAA3-F1
#
_cell.length_a   1.000
_cell.length_b   1.000
_cell.length_c   1.000
_cell.angle_alpha   90.00
_cell.angle_beta   90.00
_cell.angle_gamma   90.00
#
_symmetry.space_group_name_H-M   'P 1'
#
loop_
_entity.id
_entity.type
_entity.pdbx_description
1 polymer ?
#
loop_
_entity_poly.entity_id
_entity_poly.type
_entity_poly.pdbx_seq_one_letter_code
_entity_poly.pdbx_strand_id
1 'polypeptide(L)'
;VTPSKPRPKAEPEVPEPSEPREPPDDRLEREMKATDRARQALARDPAQALALAVRADRDFPHGLFGEDREGIAILALFGLHRDDEARRRAQAFLRAHPRSSYADKIRAARDAAEKP
;
A
#
# COMPACT_ATOMS: atom_id res chain seq x y z
N VAL A 1 -60.98 9.75 17.33
CA VAL A 1 -59.61 10.30 17.48
C VAL A 1 -58.62 9.17 17.23
N THR A 2 -57.86 9.32 16.14
CA THR A 2 -56.89 8.42 15.48
C THR A 2 -55.52 8.40 16.19
N PRO A 3 -54.44 7.79 15.64
CA PRO A 3 -54.18 6.36 15.40
C PRO A 3 -52.79 5.94 15.98
N SER A 4 -52.39 4.66 15.96
CA SER A 4 -50.96 4.32 15.84
C SER A 4 -50.69 2.91 15.30
N LYS A 5 -49.62 2.85 14.51
CA LYS A 5 -49.23 1.85 13.49
C LYS A 5 -48.00 1.04 14.03
N PRO A 6 -47.27 0.18 13.27
CA PRO A 6 -47.08 -1.25 13.60
C PRO A 6 -45.59 -1.72 13.77
N ARG A 7 -45.40 -3.06 13.92
CA ARG A 7 -44.19 -3.92 13.71
C ARG A 7 -43.07 -3.87 14.79
N PRO A 8 -42.05 -4.78 14.81
CA PRO A 8 -41.84 -6.13 14.22
C PRO A 8 -41.18 -7.14 15.23
N LYS A 9 -40.93 -8.41 14.84
CA LYS A 9 -39.90 -9.27 15.49
C LYS A 9 -39.30 -10.19 14.43
N ALA A 10 -38.30 -9.70 13.70
CA ALA A 10 -36.87 -9.89 13.98
C ALA A 10 -36.41 -11.32 13.66
N GLU A 11 -36.02 -11.49 12.40
CA GLU A 11 -35.14 -12.54 11.91
C GLU A 11 -33.77 -12.38 12.62
N PRO A 12 -33.13 -13.44 13.13
CA PRO A 12 -31.84 -13.31 13.80
C PRO A 12 -30.75 -13.00 12.77
N GLU A 13 -30.31 -11.75 12.74
CA GLU A 13 -29.08 -11.32 12.08
C GLU A 13 -27.90 -11.99 12.82
N VAL A 14 -27.24 -12.90 12.12
CA VAL A 14 -25.96 -13.49 12.54
C VAL A 14 -24.93 -12.35 12.63
N PRO A 15 -24.30 -12.11 13.79
CA PRO A 15 -23.27 -11.08 13.86
C PRO A 15 -22.06 -11.56 13.06
N GLU A 16 -21.69 -10.79 12.02
CA GLU A 16 -20.37 -10.96 11.39
C GLU A 16 -19.28 -10.79 12.45
N PRO A 17 -18.19 -11.58 12.42
CA PRO A 17 -17.11 -11.45 13.37
C PRO A 17 -16.50 -10.06 13.23
N SER A 18 -16.79 -9.18 14.19
CA SER A 18 -16.10 -7.92 14.31
C SER A 18 -14.67 -8.24 14.71
N GLU A 19 -13.72 -8.13 13.78
CA GLU A 19 -12.29 -8.15 14.11
C GLU A 19 -12.06 -7.18 15.28
N PRO A 20 -11.21 -7.52 16.27
CA PRO A 20 -10.87 -6.60 17.34
C PRO A 20 -10.40 -5.28 16.73
N ARG A 21 -11.16 -4.21 16.95
CA ARG A 21 -10.83 -2.89 16.44
C ARG A 21 -9.63 -2.37 17.24
N GLU A 22 -8.44 -2.61 16.72
CA GLU A 22 -7.20 -2.14 17.32
C GLU A 22 -7.21 -0.61 17.44
N PRO A 23 -6.59 -0.05 18.49
CA PRO A 23 -6.45 1.39 18.63
C PRO A 23 -5.79 2.00 17.37
N PRO A 24 -6.25 3.17 16.90
CA PRO A 24 -5.67 3.83 15.72
C PRO A 24 -4.15 4.05 15.83
N ASP A 25 -3.64 4.37 17.02
CA ASP A 25 -2.23 4.65 17.26
C ASP A 25 -1.35 3.40 17.05
N ASP A 26 -1.77 2.24 17.56
CA ASP A 26 -1.06 0.97 17.37
C ASP A 26 -1.03 0.53 15.90
N ARG A 27 -2.07 0.88 15.14
CA ARG A 27 -2.14 0.60 13.70
C ARG A 27 -1.15 1.47 12.93
N LEU A 28 -1.10 2.76 13.21
CA LEU A 28 -0.17 3.68 12.56
C LEU A 28 1.29 3.31 12.83
N GLU A 29 1.63 2.98 14.08
CA GLU A 29 2.99 2.59 14.44
C GLU A 29 3.43 1.31 13.72
N ARG A 30 2.55 0.33 13.59
CA ARG A 30 2.84 -0.91 12.86
C ARG A 30 2.96 -0.68 11.36
N GLU A 31 2.12 0.18 10.78
CA GLU A 31 2.23 0.56 9.38
C GLU A 31 3.58 1.24 9.09
N MET A 32 3.95 2.24 9.91
CA MET A 32 5.24 2.93 9.79
C MET A 32 6.40 1.93 9.86
N LYS A 33 6.42 1.05 10.87
CA LYS A 33 7.44 0.01 11.03
C LYS A 33 7.49 -0.97 9.85
N ALA A 34 6.35 -1.31 9.25
CA ALA A 34 6.29 -2.19 8.09
C ALA A 34 6.88 -1.52 6.84
N THR A 35 6.49 -0.28 6.56
CA THR A 35 7.01 0.53 5.45
C THR A 35 8.51 0.79 5.61
N ASP A 36 8.98 1.12 6.82
CA ASP A 36 10.39 1.36 7.09
C ASP A 36 11.25 0.12 6.84
N ARG A 37 10.77 -1.07 7.20
CA ARG A 37 11.47 -2.33 6.89
C ARG A 37 11.61 -2.55 5.39
N ALA A 38 10.55 -2.30 4.63
CA ALA A 38 10.60 -2.39 3.17
C ALA A 38 11.61 -1.38 2.59
N ARG A 39 11.61 -0.14 3.10
CA ARG A 39 12.55 0.91 2.68
C ARG A 39 14.00 0.54 2.96
N GLN A 40 14.29 -0.03 4.13
CA GLN A 40 15.63 -0.46 4.52
C GLN A 40 16.14 -1.63 3.67
N ALA A 41 15.27 -2.56 3.30
CA ALA A 41 15.62 -3.69 2.45
C ALA A 41 15.99 -3.27 1.02
N LEU A 42 15.39 -2.20 0.49
CA LEU A 42 15.51 -1.78 -0.91
C LEU A 42 16.95 -1.66 -1.43
N ALA A 43 17.88 -1.18 -0.59
CA ALA A 43 19.27 -0.98 -0.99
C ALA A 43 20.11 -2.27 -1.00
N ARG A 44 19.66 -3.35 -0.33
CA ARG A 44 20.44 -4.58 -0.11
C ARG A 44 19.82 -5.79 -0.78
N ASP A 45 18.49 -5.86 -0.76
CA ASP A 45 17.72 -6.97 -1.28
C ASP A 45 16.41 -6.42 -1.88
N PRO A 46 16.41 -6.10 -3.19
CA PRO A 46 15.21 -5.66 -3.88
C PRO A 46 14.06 -6.68 -3.83
N ALA A 47 14.34 -7.98 -3.79
CA ALA A 47 13.30 -9.01 -3.72
C ALA A 47 12.59 -8.97 -2.37
N GLN A 48 13.35 -8.86 -1.28
CA GLN A 48 12.81 -8.70 0.05
C GLN A 48 12.03 -7.39 0.20
N ALA A 49 12.55 -6.29 -0.35
CA ALA A 49 11.87 -4.99 -0.31
C ALA A 49 10.50 -5.04 -0.99
N LEU A 50 10.42 -5.66 -2.18
CA LEU A 50 9.16 -5.85 -2.90
C LEU A 50 8.17 -6.69 -2.09
N ALA A 51 8.63 -7.82 -1.53
CA ALA A 51 7.78 -8.70 -0.72
C ALA A 51 7.23 -7.99 0.53
N LEU A 52 8.07 -7.20 1.21
CA LEU A 52 7.66 -6.42 2.38
C LEU A 52 6.67 -5.31 2.02
N ALA A 53 6.90 -4.58 0.92
CA ALA A 53 5.99 -3.53 0.46
C ALA A 53 4.62 -4.10 0.09
N VAL A 54 4.57 -5.19 -0.67
CA VAL A 54 3.31 -5.87 -1.05
C VAL A 54 2.56 -6.39 0.18
N ARG A 55 3.29 -6.99 1.14
CA ARG A 55 2.68 -7.45 2.39
C ARG A 55 2.08 -6.28 3.16
N ALA A 56 2.82 -5.19 3.32
CA ALA A 56 2.36 -4.02 4.04
C ALA A 56 1.17 -3.33 3.33
N ASP A 57 1.09 -3.34 2.01
CA ASP A 57 -0.09 -2.85 1.29
C ASP A 57 -1.34 -3.68 1.57
N ARG A 58 -1.19 -5.01 1.61
CA ARG A 58 -2.30 -5.91 1.97
C ARG A 58 -2.71 -5.75 3.44
N ASP A 59 -1.75 -5.59 4.33
CA ASP A 59 -2.00 -5.46 5.77
C ASP A 59 -2.55 -4.05 6.12
N PHE A 60 -2.27 -3.02 5.28
CA PHE A 60 -2.67 -1.62 5.49
C PHE A 60 -3.26 -0.95 4.23
N PRO A 61 -4.38 -1.46 3.66
CA PRO A 61 -4.93 -1.00 2.37
C PRO A 61 -5.49 0.44 2.39
N HIS A 62 -5.78 0.97 3.58
CA HIS A 62 -6.24 2.33 3.82
C HIS A 62 -5.28 3.10 4.75
N GLY A 63 -4.00 2.74 4.68
CA GLY A 63 -2.96 3.32 5.52
C GLY A 63 -2.35 4.60 4.92
N LEU A 64 -1.64 5.36 5.75
CA LEU A 64 -1.06 6.65 5.38
C LEU A 64 0.21 6.51 4.50
N PHE A 65 0.84 5.34 4.48
CA PHE A 65 2.12 5.11 3.81
C PHE A 65 1.98 4.38 2.47
N GLY A 66 0.79 4.38 1.86
CA GLY A 66 0.56 3.73 0.56
C GLY A 66 1.46 4.27 -0.56
N GLU A 67 1.67 5.59 -0.61
CA GLU A 67 2.58 6.21 -1.58
C GLU A 67 4.01 5.68 -1.43
N ASP A 68 4.53 5.65 -0.19
CA ASP A 68 5.88 5.17 0.10
C ASP A 68 6.05 3.72 -0.31
N ARG A 69 5.07 2.86 -0.01
CA ARG A 69 5.12 1.43 -0.35
C ARG A 69 5.08 1.20 -1.86
N GLU A 70 4.25 1.94 -2.59
CA GLU A 70 4.22 1.87 -4.06
C GLU A 70 5.57 2.31 -4.64
N GLY A 71 6.13 3.43 -4.14
CA GLY A 71 7.44 3.92 -4.54
C GLY A 71 8.57 2.91 -4.31
N ILE A 72 8.60 2.28 -3.13
CA ILE A 72 9.55 1.21 -2.79
C ILE A 72 9.38 0.01 -3.72
N ALA A 73 8.15 -0.43 -3.97
CA ALA A 73 7.87 -1.58 -4.82
C ALA A 73 8.31 -1.35 -6.26
N ILE A 74 8.10 -0.16 -6.82
CA ILE A 74 8.56 0.19 -8.17
C ILE A 74 10.09 0.17 -8.26
N LEU A 75 10.77 0.81 -7.31
CA LEU A 75 12.24 0.82 -7.27
C LEU A 75 12.82 -0.59 -7.11
N ALA A 76 12.17 -1.42 -6.30
CA ALA A 76 12.53 -2.81 -6.15
C ALA A 76 12.36 -3.60 -7.46
N LEU A 77 11.27 -3.37 -8.21
CA LEU A 77 11.07 -4.01 -9.51
C LEU A 77 12.16 -3.65 -10.52
N PHE A 78 12.59 -2.38 -10.57
CA PHE A 78 13.75 -1.98 -11.38
C PHE A 78 15.04 -2.67 -10.92
N GLY A 79 15.29 -2.75 -9.60
CA GLY A 79 16.44 -3.47 -9.06
C GLY A 79 16.43 -4.98 -9.32
N LEU A 80 15.28 -5.56 -9.65
CA LEU A 80 15.10 -6.96 -10.04
C LEU A 80 15.08 -7.18 -11.55
N HIS A 81 15.31 -6.13 -12.36
CA HIS A 81 15.18 -6.17 -13.82
C HIS A 81 13.80 -6.62 -14.31
N ARG A 82 12.74 -6.38 -13.52
CA ARG A 82 11.33 -6.62 -13.89
C ARG A 82 10.75 -5.38 -14.56
N ASP A 83 11.41 -4.93 -15.63
CA ASP A 83 11.26 -3.58 -16.17
C ASP A 83 9.86 -3.29 -16.72
N ASP A 84 9.22 -4.26 -17.39
CA ASP A 84 7.87 -4.06 -17.93
C ASP A 84 6.84 -3.74 -16.85
N GLU A 85 6.93 -4.47 -15.73
CA GLU A 85 6.08 -4.24 -14.57
C GLU A 85 6.41 -2.93 -13.87
N ALA A 86 7.71 -2.66 -13.68
CA ALA A 86 8.20 -1.44 -13.08
C ALA A 86 7.73 -0.21 -13.86
N ARG A 87 7.85 -0.22 -15.19
CA ARG A 87 7.44 0.88 -16.09
C ARG A 87 5.95 1.13 -16.02
N ARG A 88 5.11 0.09 -16.06
CA ARG A 88 3.65 0.24 -15.98
C ARG A 88 3.24 0.92 -14.68
N ARG A 89 3.80 0.46 -13.55
CA ARG A 89 3.51 1.03 -12.22
C ARG A 89 4.08 2.43 -12.06
N ALA A 90 5.33 2.65 -12.48
CA ALA A 90 5.99 3.95 -12.52
C ALA A 90 5.15 4.99 -13.27
N GLN A 91 4.58 4.63 -14.41
CA GLN A 91 3.74 5.55 -15.17
C GLN A 91 2.50 5.99 -14.39
N ALA A 92 1.84 5.08 -13.67
CA ALA A 92 0.71 5.41 -12.81
C ALA A 92 1.14 6.27 -11.62
N PHE A 93 2.22 5.88 -10.94
CA PHE A 93 2.75 6.60 -9.80
C PHE A 93 3.17 8.03 -10.15
N LEU A 94 3.89 8.23 -11.25
CA LEU A 94 4.37 9.55 -11.66
C LEU A 94 3.24 10.50 -12.09
N ARG A 95 2.10 9.97 -12.52
CA ARG A 95 0.89 10.77 -12.78
C ARG A 95 0.21 11.21 -11.48
N ALA A 96 0.12 10.30 -10.51
CA ALA A 96 -0.54 10.56 -9.23
C ALA A 96 0.32 11.40 -8.26
N HIS A 97 1.63 11.15 -8.23
CA HIS A 97 2.58 11.71 -7.27
C HIS A 97 3.79 12.37 -7.98
N PRO A 98 3.59 13.34 -8.89
CA PRO A 98 4.66 13.87 -9.74
C PRO A 98 5.79 14.59 -8.98
N ARG A 99 5.53 15.05 -7.75
CA ARG A 99 6.48 15.81 -6.90
C ARG A 99 6.98 15.00 -5.69
N SER A 100 6.71 13.70 -5.64
CA SER A 100 7.15 12.82 -4.56
C SER A 100 8.67 12.63 -4.58
N SER A 101 9.28 12.43 -3.41
CA SER A 101 10.69 12.03 -3.31
C SER A 101 10.98 10.68 -4.00
N TYR A 102 9.97 9.81 -4.12
CA TYR A 102 10.07 8.57 -4.89
C TYR A 102 9.97 8.81 -6.39
N ALA A 103 9.27 9.87 -6.83
CA ALA A 103 9.12 10.18 -8.25
C ALA A 103 10.48 10.43 -8.92
N ASP A 104 11.36 11.21 -8.28
CA ASP A 104 12.68 11.50 -8.83
C ASP A 104 13.56 10.25 -8.91
N LYS A 105 13.51 9.40 -7.88
CA LYS A 105 14.22 8.11 -7.88
C LYS A 105 13.70 7.17 -8.97
N ILE A 106 12.39 7.12 -9.17
CA ILE A 106 11.73 6.28 -10.19
C ILE A 106 12.11 6.75 -11.59
N ARG A 107 12.11 8.06 -11.85
CA ARG A 107 12.58 8.61 -13.13
C ARG A 107 14.03 8.18 -13.39
N ALA A 108 14.91 8.37 -12.42
CA ALA A 108 16.31 7.98 -12.53
C ALA A 108 16.49 6.46 -12.79
N ALA A 109 15.74 5.61 -12.08
CA ALA A 109 15.79 4.16 -12.27
C ALA A 109 15.27 3.73 -13.65
N ARG A 110 14.17 4.33 -14.12
CA ARG A 110 13.62 4.07 -15.46
C ARG A 110 14.61 4.48 -16.55
N ASP A 111 15.18 5.68 -16.45
CA ASP A 111 16.12 6.20 -17.44
C ASP A 111 17.41 5.36 -17.46
N ALA A 112 17.83 4.79 -16.33
CA ALA A 112 18.93 3.83 -16.26
C ALA A 112 18.61 2.50 -16.95
N ALA A 113 17.39 1.98 -16.80
CA ALA A 113 16.94 0.73 -17.44
C ALA A 113 16.67 0.87 -18.95
N GLU A 114 16.62 2.08 -19.50
CA GLU A 114 16.48 2.33 -20.95
C GLU A 114 17.82 2.38 -21.68
N LYS A 115 18.93 2.53 -20.94
CA LYS A 115 20.25 2.54 -21.54
C LYS A 115 20.69 1.10 -21.85
N PRO A 116 21.07 0.81 -23.11
CA PRO A 116 21.52 -0.52 -23.54
C PRO A 116 22.88 -0.91 -22.94
#